data_AF-A0A956RPQ9-F1
#
_entry.id   AF-A0A956RPQ9-F1
#
_cell.length_a   1.000
_cell.length_b   1.000
_cell.length_c   1.000
_cell.angle_alpha   90.00
_cell.angle_beta   90.00
_cell.angle_gamma   90.00
#
_symmetry.space_group_name_H-M   'P 1'
#
loop_
_entity.id
_entity.type
_entity.pdbx_description
1 polymer ?
#
loop_
_entity_poly.entity_id
_entity_poly.type
_entity_poly.pdbx_seq_one_letter_code
_entity_poly.pdbx_strand_id
1 'polypeptide(L)'
;MIGSTSFWGADSEAICASGGARLASLDGLVLLTGGVTGVGETVGRSFFDERRRMSRPTDVYHILPEESWNWDYGTTLFAGADMAERREILGRLTGTYLAIEGGPGTAHEAAVARSNGAIVVPVGRTGGVSRDLYASAPRPASVPERDWELLGDSDRSIDLVSEALGTIMNVLTRGEGSC
;
A
#
# COMPACT_ATOMS: atom_id res chain seq x y z
N MET A 1 -3.01 1.45 0.80
CA MET A 1 -2.14 0.44 1.43
C MET A 1 -3.02 -0.58 2.14
N ILE A 2 -2.79 -1.87 1.86
CA ILE A 2 -3.39 -2.99 2.58
C ILE A 2 -2.28 -3.98 2.96
N GLY A 3 -2.43 -4.70 4.07
CA GLY A 3 -1.38 -5.60 4.53
C GLY A 3 -1.60 -6.12 5.95
N SER A 4 -0.60 -6.85 6.45
CA SER A 4 -0.62 -7.41 7.80
C SER A 4 -0.50 -6.33 8.89
N THR A 5 -1.01 -6.65 10.08
CA THR A 5 -0.93 -5.77 11.25
C THR A 5 0.34 -5.97 12.09
N SER A 6 1.19 -6.91 11.67
CA SER A 6 2.50 -7.26 12.23
C SER A 6 3.34 -7.91 11.13
N PHE A 7 4.65 -7.79 11.19
CA PHE A 7 5.54 -8.34 10.17
C PHE A 7 5.82 -9.83 10.39
N TRP A 8 5.80 -10.59 9.30
CA TRP A 8 6.08 -12.04 9.28
C TRP A 8 7.34 -12.37 8.48
N GLY A 9 7.64 -11.58 7.45
CA GLY A 9 8.84 -11.70 6.64
C GLY A 9 9.99 -10.87 7.19
N ALA A 10 11.21 -11.39 7.10
CA ALA A 10 12.42 -10.73 7.60
C ALA A 10 12.68 -9.36 6.94
N ASP A 11 12.31 -9.20 5.67
CA ASP A 11 12.54 -7.96 4.91
C ASP A 11 11.32 -7.04 4.89
N SER A 12 10.15 -7.48 5.35
CA SER A 12 8.89 -6.77 5.10
C SER A 12 8.85 -5.39 5.71
N GLU A 13 9.37 -5.23 6.93
CA GLU A 13 9.46 -3.92 7.59
C GLU A 13 10.38 -2.98 6.82
N ALA A 14 11.55 -3.47 6.39
CA ALA A 14 12.52 -2.67 5.64
C ALA A 14 12.01 -2.28 4.25
N ILE A 15 11.28 -3.17 3.57
CA ILE A 15 10.59 -2.88 2.32
C ILE A 15 9.49 -1.83 2.55
N CYS A 16 8.72 -1.93 3.63
CA CYS A 16 7.71 -0.93 3.97
C CYS A 16 8.32 0.45 4.20
N ALA A 17 9.41 0.52 4.97
CA ALA A 17 10.11 1.77 5.24
C ALA A 17 10.72 2.35 3.96
N SER A 18 11.57 1.59 3.25
CA SER A 18 12.21 2.09 2.02
C SER A 18 11.19 2.43 0.93
N GLY A 19 10.14 1.62 0.78
CA GLY A 19 9.02 1.88 -0.12
C GLY A 19 8.25 3.16 0.23
N GLY A 20 7.92 3.39 1.50
CA GLY A 20 7.24 4.60 1.96
C GLY A 20 8.03 5.86 1.62
N ALA A 21 9.33 5.88 1.94
CA ALA A 21 10.23 6.97 1.58
C ALA A 21 10.31 7.18 0.06
N ARG A 22 10.39 6.09 -0.73
CA ARG A 22 10.43 6.19 -2.19
C ARG A 22 9.14 6.80 -2.76
N LEU A 23 7.97 6.36 -2.27
CA LEU A 23 6.67 6.86 -2.70
C LEU A 23 6.48 8.34 -2.37
N ALA A 24 7.10 8.85 -1.30
CA ALA A 24 7.04 10.26 -0.91
C ALA A 24 7.53 11.22 -2.01
N SER A 25 8.41 10.74 -2.91
CA SER A 25 8.90 11.55 -4.03
C SER A 25 7.87 11.80 -5.14
N LEU A 26 6.78 11.04 -5.18
CA LEU A 26 5.77 11.14 -6.24
C LEU A 26 4.88 12.37 -6.01
N ASP A 27 4.65 13.18 -7.05
CA ASP A 27 3.77 14.36 -7.00
C ASP A 27 2.30 13.95 -6.94
N GLY A 28 1.51 14.66 -6.11
CA GLY A 28 0.06 14.46 -6.00
C GLY A 28 -0.38 13.13 -5.39
N LEU A 29 0.55 12.26 -4.97
CA LEU A 29 0.20 10.99 -4.35
C LEU A 29 -0.37 11.20 -2.94
N VAL A 30 -1.56 10.64 -2.70
CA VAL A 30 -2.22 10.51 -1.40
C VAL A 30 -2.06 9.08 -0.91
N LEU A 31 -1.67 8.91 0.34
CA LEU A 31 -1.48 7.59 0.95
C LEU A 31 -2.62 7.27 1.92
N LEU A 32 -3.45 6.29 1.56
CA LEU A 32 -4.53 5.77 2.39
C LEU A 32 -4.14 4.46 3.07
N THR A 33 -4.33 4.36 4.38
CA THR A 33 -4.07 3.13 5.16
C THR A 33 -5.25 2.77 6.05
N GLY A 34 -5.27 1.54 6.57
CA GLY A 34 -6.26 1.11 7.55
C GLY A 34 -6.01 1.61 8.99
N GLY A 35 -5.08 2.52 9.23
CA GLY A 35 -4.86 3.09 10.57
C GLY A 35 -4.51 2.09 11.66
N VAL A 36 -3.96 0.94 11.32
CA VAL A 36 -3.50 -0.11 12.26
C VAL A 36 -1.99 -0.29 12.13
N THR A 37 -1.39 -0.90 13.16
CA THR A 37 0.06 -1.17 13.23
C THR A 37 0.53 -2.08 12.09
N GLY A 38 1.85 -2.20 11.90
CA GLY A 38 2.45 -3.09 10.90
C GLY A 38 2.63 -2.41 9.54
N VAL A 39 2.22 -3.06 8.44
CA VAL A 39 2.50 -2.60 7.07
C VAL A 39 1.99 -1.17 6.83
N GLY A 40 0.71 -0.93 7.14
CA GLY A 40 0.09 0.38 6.89
C GLY A 40 0.76 1.50 7.68
N GLU A 41 1.14 1.23 8.92
CA GLU A 41 1.85 2.18 9.77
C GLU A 41 3.24 2.48 9.24
N THR A 42 4.07 1.46 8.99
CA THR A 42 5.48 1.66 8.62
C THR A 42 5.62 2.38 7.28
N VAL A 43 4.82 2.02 6.28
CA VAL A 43 4.79 2.75 5.00
C VAL A 43 4.28 4.18 5.22
N GLY A 44 3.22 4.33 6.02
CA GLY A 44 2.61 5.63 6.35
C GLY A 44 3.58 6.60 6.99
N ARG A 45 4.26 6.18 8.05
CA ARG A 45 5.23 7.01 8.78
C ARG A 45 6.40 7.39 7.90
N SER A 46 6.99 6.42 7.20
CA SER A 46 8.13 6.69 6.34
C SER A 46 7.78 7.68 5.22
N PHE A 47 6.61 7.53 4.59
CA PHE A 47 6.12 8.49 3.61
C PHE A 47 5.93 9.89 4.20
N PHE A 48 5.27 9.97 5.37
CA PHE A 48 4.99 11.22 6.07
C PHE A 48 6.27 11.97 6.44
N ASP A 49 7.23 11.28 7.07
CA ASP A 49 8.49 11.86 7.51
C ASP A 49 9.32 12.35 6.33
N GLU A 50 9.37 11.56 5.25
CA GLU A 50 10.10 11.92 4.04
C GLU A 50 9.46 13.12 3.32
N ARG A 51 8.11 13.17 3.21
CA ARG A 51 7.40 14.36 2.71
C ARG A 51 7.71 15.60 3.56
N ARG A 52 7.72 15.48 4.89
CA ARG A 52 8.11 16.60 5.78
C ARG A 52 9.54 17.06 5.53
N ARG A 53 10.48 16.13 5.42
CA ARG A 53 11.90 16.42 5.11
C ARG A 53 12.04 17.17 3.79
N MET A 54 11.22 16.82 2.80
CA MET A 54 11.18 17.47 1.49
C MET A 54 10.35 18.76 1.45
N SER A 55 9.76 19.20 2.57
CA SER A 55 8.82 20.34 2.63
C SER A 55 7.64 20.22 1.66
N ARG A 56 7.10 19.00 1.53
CA ARG A 56 5.95 18.66 0.68
C ARG A 56 4.72 18.35 1.53
N PRO A 57 3.49 18.51 0.98
CA PRO A 57 2.27 18.06 1.63
C PRO A 57 2.39 16.58 2.05
N THR A 58 1.95 16.25 3.26
CA THR A 58 2.15 14.90 3.80
C THR A 58 1.09 13.91 3.36
N ASP A 59 -0.14 14.35 3.05
CA ASP A 59 -1.23 13.60 2.42
C ASP A 59 -1.36 12.12 2.83
N VAL A 60 -1.17 11.83 4.13
CA VAL A 60 -1.40 10.50 4.71
C VAL A 60 -2.72 10.49 5.46
N TYR A 61 -3.57 9.52 5.14
CA TYR A 61 -4.88 9.35 5.72
C TYR A 61 -5.09 7.94 6.26
N HIS A 62 -5.75 7.84 7.41
CA HIS A 62 -6.01 6.59 8.11
C HIS A 62 -7.50 6.34 8.22
N ILE A 63 -8.01 5.27 7.62
CA ILE A 63 -9.41 4.90 7.73
C ILE A 63 -9.58 4.02 8.96
N LEU A 64 -10.34 4.52 9.94
CA LEU A 64 -10.69 3.82 11.17
C LEU A 64 -12.20 3.87 11.41
N PRO A 65 -12.78 2.90 12.15
CA PRO A 65 -14.18 2.98 12.54
C PRO A 65 -14.48 4.23 13.38
N GLU A 66 -15.75 4.62 13.45
CA GLU A 66 -16.20 5.69 14.36
C GLU A 66 -15.74 5.44 15.81
N GLU A 67 -15.50 6.55 16.54
CA GLU A 67 -15.04 6.53 17.94
C GLU A 67 -13.72 5.81 18.21
N SER A 68 -12.91 5.57 17.16
CA SER A 68 -11.57 4.99 17.29
C SER A 68 -10.52 6.03 17.74
N TRP A 69 -9.25 5.64 17.71
CA TRP A 69 -8.13 6.49 18.07
C TRP A 69 -7.62 7.33 16.89
N ASN A 70 -6.80 8.33 17.21
CA ASN A 70 -5.99 9.07 16.23
C ASN A 70 -4.53 8.63 16.30
N TRP A 71 -3.85 8.71 15.17
CA TRP A 71 -2.39 8.63 15.12
C TRP A 71 -1.76 9.99 15.42
N ASP A 72 -0.49 9.96 15.82
CA ASP A 72 0.37 11.12 16.01
C ASP A 72 0.88 11.73 14.69
N TYR A 73 0.56 11.09 13.56
CA TYR A 73 0.88 11.52 12.20
C TYR A 73 -0.31 11.28 11.25
N GLY A 74 -0.27 11.94 10.09
CA GLY A 74 -1.36 11.86 9.12
C GLY A 74 -2.69 12.43 9.64
N THR A 75 -3.78 12.10 8.96
CA THR A 75 -5.14 12.48 9.34
C THR A 75 -6.03 11.24 9.41
N THR A 76 -6.69 11.01 10.54
CA THR A 76 -7.68 9.93 10.65
C THR A 76 -9.00 10.37 10.02
N LEU A 77 -9.57 9.52 9.17
CA LEU A 77 -10.92 9.62 8.65
C LEU A 77 -11.74 8.50 9.28
N PHE A 78 -12.73 8.88 10.08
CA PHE A 78 -13.63 7.92 10.72
C PHE A 78 -14.71 7.48 9.73
N ALA A 79 -14.76 6.18 9.44
CA ALA A 79 -15.69 5.60 8.48
C ALA A 79 -15.97 4.12 8.83
N GLY A 80 -17.27 3.80 8.95
CA GLY A 80 -17.79 2.48 9.31
C GLY A 80 -18.01 2.33 10.82
N ALA A 81 -19.01 1.54 11.19
CA ALA A 81 -19.38 1.27 12.58
C ALA A 81 -18.40 0.32 13.28
N ASP A 82 -17.69 -0.51 12.52
CA ASP A 82 -16.73 -1.48 13.05
C ASP A 82 -15.56 -1.79 12.09
N MET A 83 -14.66 -2.67 12.52
CA MET A 83 -13.49 -3.09 11.74
C MET A 83 -13.81 -3.88 10.47
N ALA A 84 -15.00 -4.47 10.35
CA ALA A 84 -15.44 -5.16 9.15
C ALA A 84 -15.97 -4.17 8.12
N GLU A 85 -16.88 -3.29 8.51
CA GLU A 85 -17.40 -2.23 7.65
C GLU A 85 -16.29 -1.28 7.20
N ARG A 86 -15.37 -0.94 8.10
CA ARG A 86 -14.19 -0.14 7.75
C ARG A 86 -13.34 -0.80 6.66
N ARG A 87 -13.15 -2.13 6.70
CA ARG A 87 -12.38 -2.85 5.65
C ARG A 87 -13.09 -2.82 4.31
N GLU A 88 -14.41 -2.93 4.33
CA GLU A 88 -15.24 -2.79 3.13
C GLU A 88 -15.11 -1.39 2.51
N ILE A 89 -15.16 -0.35 3.35
CA ILE A 89 -14.97 1.04 2.92
C ILE A 89 -13.56 1.22 2.36
N LEU A 90 -12.52 0.83 3.10
CA LEU A 90 -11.13 0.97 2.67
C LEU A 90 -10.88 0.31 1.31
N GLY A 91 -11.46 -0.88 1.07
CA GLY A 91 -11.38 -1.61 -0.20
C GLY A 91 -12.09 -0.95 -1.39
N ARG A 92 -12.80 0.17 -1.20
CA ARG A 92 -13.56 0.87 -2.26
C ARG A 92 -13.11 2.31 -2.53
N LEU A 93 -12.17 2.84 -1.75
CA LEU A 93 -11.80 4.26 -1.79
C LEU A 93 -10.88 4.67 -2.95
N THR A 94 -10.13 3.73 -3.54
CA THR A 94 -9.11 4.08 -4.55
C THR A 94 -9.15 3.15 -5.77
N GLY A 95 -8.57 3.60 -6.89
CA GLY A 95 -8.40 2.76 -8.09
C GLY A 95 -7.14 1.88 -8.05
N THR A 96 -6.20 2.16 -7.13
CA THR A 96 -4.96 1.38 -6.99
C THR A 96 -4.64 1.08 -5.51
N TYR A 97 -4.24 -0.17 -5.25
CA TYR A 97 -3.83 -0.68 -3.94
C TYR A 97 -2.46 -1.33 -4.01
N LEU A 98 -1.60 -1.01 -3.04
CA LEU A 98 -0.37 -1.76 -2.77
C LEU A 98 -0.61 -2.72 -1.61
N ALA A 99 -0.36 -4.01 -1.84
CA ALA A 99 -0.51 -5.10 -0.88
C ALA A 99 0.87 -5.66 -0.47
N ILE A 100 1.14 -5.69 0.83
CA ILE A 100 2.36 -6.26 1.42
C ILE A 100 1.96 -7.24 2.52
N GLU A 101 2.56 -8.43 2.53
CA GLU A 101 2.18 -9.58 3.37
C GLU A 101 0.67 -9.85 3.33
N GLY A 102 0.05 -10.00 4.50
CA GLY A 102 -1.39 -9.98 4.67
C GLY A 102 -1.99 -11.34 5.02
N GLY A 103 -3.04 -11.28 5.85
CA GLY A 103 -3.85 -12.42 6.24
C GLY A 103 -5.29 -12.31 5.73
N PRO A 104 -6.26 -12.96 6.37
CA PRO A 104 -7.66 -12.94 5.93
C PRO A 104 -8.25 -11.53 5.76
N GLY A 105 -7.84 -10.57 6.59
CA GLY A 105 -8.24 -9.17 6.45
C GLY A 105 -7.79 -8.56 5.12
N THR A 106 -6.51 -8.72 4.78
CA THR A 106 -5.93 -8.26 3.52
C THR A 106 -6.52 -8.98 2.31
N ALA A 107 -6.82 -10.28 2.43
CA ALA A 107 -7.51 -11.02 1.37
C ALA A 107 -8.90 -10.43 1.08
N HIS A 108 -9.67 -10.11 2.13
CA HIS A 108 -10.97 -9.45 2.01
C HIS A 108 -10.82 -8.08 1.33
N GLU A 109 -9.91 -7.23 1.81
CA GLU A 109 -9.67 -5.90 1.24
C GLU A 109 -9.28 -5.97 -0.25
N ALA A 110 -8.39 -6.90 -0.62
CA ALA A 110 -7.97 -7.11 -2.00
C ALA A 110 -9.11 -7.63 -2.89
N ALA A 111 -9.96 -8.51 -2.36
CA ALA A 111 -11.13 -9.01 -3.08
C ALA A 111 -12.15 -7.90 -3.34
N VAL A 112 -12.44 -7.08 -2.33
CA VAL A 112 -13.32 -5.91 -2.45
C VAL A 112 -12.76 -4.94 -3.48
N ALA A 113 -11.48 -4.58 -3.39
CA ALA A 113 -10.80 -3.70 -4.34
C ALA A 113 -10.92 -4.19 -5.79
N ARG A 114 -10.60 -5.47 -6.04
CA ARG A 114 -10.73 -6.07 -7.38
C ARG A 114 -12.17 -6.09 -7.86
N SER A 115 -13.13 -6.40 -6.99
CA SER A 115 -14.57 -6.38 -7.34
C SER A 115 -15.06 -4.97 -7.71
N ASN A 116 -14.38 -3.94 -7.22
CA ASN A 116 -14.64 -2.54 -7.51
C ASN A 116 -13.81 -1.99 -8.70
N GLY A 117 -13.14 -2.88 -9.46
CA GLY A 117 -12.35 -2.51 -10.63
C GLY A 117 -10.96 -1.94 -10.33
N ALA A 118 -10.52 -1.96 -9.07
CA ALA A 118 -9.23 -1.44 -8.68
C ALA A 118 -8.08 -2.41 -9.03
N ILE A 119 -6.91 -1.85 -9.30
CA ILE A 119 -5.67 -2.57 -9.48
C ILE A 119 -5.05 -2.87 -8.11
N VAL A 120 -4.77 -4.14 -7.85
CA VAL A 120 -4.02 -4.56 -6.65
C VAL A 120 -2.62 -4.97 -7.08
N VAL A 121 -1.61 -4.23 -6.62
CA VAL A 121 -0.18 -4.47 -6.83
C VAL A 121 0.37 -5.21 -5.60
N PRO A 122 0.66 -6.51 -5.69
CA PRO A 122 1.19 -7.27 -4.56
C PRO A 122 2.72 -7.32 -4.55
N VAL A 123 3.31 -7.18 -3.36
CA VAL A 123 4.75 -7.42 -3.14
C VAL A 123 4.97 -8.89 -2.77
N GLY A 124 4.92 -9.76 -3.77
CA GLY A 124 4.88 -11.22 -3.60
C GLY A 124 6.00 -11.81 -2.71
N ARG A 125 7.21 -11.24 -2.75
CA ARG A 125 8.35 -11.70 -1.92
C ARG A 125 8.09 -11.63 -0.42
N THR A 126 7.14 -10.79 0.00
CA THR A 126 6.80 -10.60 1.43
C THR A 126 5.91 -11.72 2.00
N GLY A 127 5.41 -12.63 1.16
CA GLY A 127 4.63 -13.78 1.63
C GLY A 127 3.17 -13.42 1.92
N GLY A 128 2.50 -14.29 2.69
CA GLY A 128 1.08 -14.17 3.01
C GLY A 128 0.20 -14.07 1.77
N VAL A 129 -0.90 -13.34 1.91
CA VAL A 129 -1.85 -13.06 0.82
C VAL A 129 -1.16 -12.38 -0.37
N SER A 130 -0.17 -11.52 -0.15
CA SER A 130 0.54 -10.84 -1.24
C SER A 130 1.25 -11.83 -2.17
N ARG A 131 1.76 -12.96 -1.66
CA ARG A 131 2.33 -14.01 -2.52
C ARG A 131 1.29 -14.64 -3.44
N ASP A 132 0.14 -15.00 -2.88
CA ASP A 132 -0.94 -15.64 -3.63
C ASP A 132 -1.56 -14.68 -4.66
N LEU A 133 -1.69 -13.40 -4.28
CA LEU A 133 -2.10 -12.34 -5.19
C LEU A 133 -1.09 -12.16 -6.31
N TYR A 134 0.22 -12.17 -6.03
CA TYR A 134 1.25 -12.02 -7.06
C TYR A 134 1.23 -13.16 -8.08
N ALA A 135 1.04 -14.40 -7.62
CA ALA A 135 0.96 -15.56 -8.50
C ALA A 135 -0.26 -15.54 -9.46
N SER A 136 -1.31 -14.79 -9.11
CA SER A 136 -2.57 -14.74 -9.88
C SER A 136 -2.87 -13.38 -10.51
N ALA A 137 -2.20 -12.31 -10.10
CA ALA A 137 -2.44 -10.96 -10.58
C ALA A 137 -1.86 -10.77 -11.99
N PRO A 138 -2.66 -10.31 -12.97
CA PRO A 138 -2.10 -9.91 -14.25
C PRO A 138 -1.29 -8.62 -14.05
N ARG A 139 -0.05 -8.60 -14.58
CA ARG A 139 0.74 -7.37 -14.68
C ARG A 139 0.00 -6.38 -15.60
N PRO A 140 -0.29 -5.14 -15.16
CA PRO A 140 -0.83 -4.12 -16.04
C PRO A 140 0.11 -3.83 -17.22
N ALA A 141 -0.41 -3.65 -18.43
CA ALA A 141 0.41 -3.44 -19.63
C ALA A 141 1.32 -2.20 -19.54
N SER A 142 0.89 -1.18 -18.79
CA SER A 142 1.66 0.04 -18.55
C SER A 142 2.86 -0.17 -17.62
N VAL A 143 2.83 -1.20 -16.78
CA VAL A 143 3.89 -1.49 -15.80
C VAL A 143 5.04 -2.24 -16.47
N PRO A 144 6.30 -1.77 -16.35
CA PRO A 144 7.46 -2.49 -16.87
C PRO A 144 7.57 -3.91 -16.30
N GLU A 145 7.83 -4.88 -17.17
CA GLU A 145 7.97 -6.29 -16.77
C GLU A 145 9.06 -6.51 -15.73
N ARG A 146 10.24 -5.92 -15.96
CA ARG A 146 11.36 -5.93 -15.02
C ARG A 146 10.95 -5.49 -13.61
N ASP A 147 10.22 -4.39 -13.49
CA ASP A 147 9.85 -3.86 -12.17
C ASP A 147 8.80 -4.73 -11.48
N TRP A 148 7.87 -5.31 -12.25
CA TRP A 148 6.92 -6.28 -11.72
C TRP A 148 7.60 -7.54 -11.19
N GLU A 149 8.56 -8.09 -11.94
CA GLU A 149 9.33 -9.28 -11.54
C GLU A 149 10.06 -9.07 -10.20
N LEU A 150 10.60 -7.87 -9.97
CA LEU A 150 11.27 -7.52 -8.71
C LEU A 150 10.35 -7.62 -7.49
N LEU A 151 9.03 -7.48 -7.64
CA LEU A 151 8.09 -7.62 -6.52
C LEU A 151 7.97 -9.06 -6.01
N GLY A 152 8.26 -10.05 -6.86
CA GLY A 152 8.25 -11.47 -6.53
C GLY A 152 9.62 -12.05 -6.16
N ASP A 153 10.71 -11.33 -6.43
CA ASP A 153 12.07 -11.84 -6.30
C ASP A 153 12.65 -11.62 -4.89
N SER A 154 12.80 -12.71 -4.14
CA SER A 154 13.34 -12.71 -2.77
C SER A 154 14.87 -12.51 -2.71
N ASP A 155 15.60 -12.71 -3.81
CA ASP A 155 17.06 -12.63 -3.84
C ASP A 155 17.57 -11.19 -4.11
N ARG A 156 16.66 -10.25 -4.34
CA ARG A 156 16.99 -8.86 -4.68
C ARG A 156 17.13 -7.99 -3.45
N SER A 157 17.92 -6.92 -3.58
CA SER A 157 18.03 -5.91 -2.53
C SER A 157 16.70 -5.18 -2.32
N ILE A 158 16.47 -4.77 -1.08
CA ILE A 158 15.32 -3.96 -0.68
C ILE A 158 15.24 -2.66 -1.50
N ASP A 159 16.38 -2.05 -1.81
CA ASP A 159 16.45 -0.82 -2.60
C ASP A 159 15.89 -1.01 -4.02
N LEU A 160 16.27 -2.10 -4.70
CA LEU A 160 15.77 -2.38 -6.05
C LEU A 160 14.25 -2.63 -6.04
N VAL A 161 13.74 -3.33 -5.03
CA VAL A 161 12.28 -3.55 -4.89
C VAL A 161 11.57 -2.23 -4.60
N SER A 162 12.15 -1.37 -3.77
CA SER A 162 11.57 -0.07 -3.42
C SER A 162 11.57 0.87 -4.61
N GLU A 163 12.64 0.88 -5.43
CA GLU A 163 12.69 1.60 -6.70
C GLU A 163 11.61 1.11 -7.68
N ALA A 164 11.43 -0.21 -7.80
CA ALA A 164 10.38 -0.81 -8.61
C ALA A 164 8.99 -0.38 -8.12
N LEU A 165 8.73 -0.41 -6.81
CA LEU A 165 7.48 0.09 -6.21
C LEU A 165 7.20 1.54 -6.60
N GLY A 166 8.19 2.42 -6.47
CA GLY A 166 8.05 3.82 -6.88
C GLY A 166 7.71 3.96 -8.35
N THR A 167 8.36 3.20 -9.22
CA THR A 167 8.12 3.23 -10.66
C THR A 167 6.73 2.74 -11.02
N ILE A 168 6.31 1.61 -10.47
CA ILE A 168 4.99 1.00 -10.68
C ILE A 168 3.89 1.97 -10.22
N MET A 169 4.00 2.48 -8.99
CA MET A 169 2.98 3.38 -8.45
C MET A 169 2.91 4.68 -9.25
N ASN A 170 4.04 5.24 -9.67
CA ASN A 170 4.07 6.44 -10.52
C ASN A 170 3.36 6.23 -11.88
N VAL A 171 3.50 5.05 -12.48
CA VAL A 171 2.82 4.72 -13.73
C VAL A 171 1.31 4.59 -13.52
N LEU A 172 0.90 3.90 -12.45
CA LEU A 172 -0.50 3.57 -12.22
C LEU A 172 -1.32 4.79 -11.76
N THR A 173 -0.76 5.65 -10.91
CA THR A 173 -1.51 6.80 -10.35
C THR A 173 -1.55 8.02 -11.27
N ARG A 174 -0.73 8.08 -12.32
CA ARG A 174 -0.80 9.13 -13.35
C ARG A 174 -1.88 8.88 -14.40
N GLY A 175 -2.35 7.64 -14.56
CA GLY A 175 -3.35 7.25 -15.57
C GLY A 175 -4.78 7.66 -15.24
N GLU A 176 -5.08 7.98 -13.97
CA GLU A 176 -6.44 8.25 -13.49
C GLU A 176 -6.92 9.70 -13.75
N GLY A 177 -6.08 10.55 -14.37
CA GLY A 177 -6.37 11.96 -14.64
C GLY A 177 -6.83 12.32 -16.07
N SER A 178 -7.11 11.34 -16.92
CA SER A 178 -7.62 11.59 -18.29
C SER A 178 -8.99 10.96 -18.51
N CYS A 179 -10.05 11.63 -18.05
CA CYS A 179 -11.42 11.45 -18.53
C CYS A 179 -12.08 12.82 -18.66
#